data_AF-A0A956ULU9-F1
#
_entry.id   AF-A0A956ULU9-F1
#
_cell.length_a   1.000
_cell.length_b   1.000
_cell.length_c   1.000
_cell.angle_alpha   90.00
_cell.angle_beta   90.00
_cell.angle_gamma   90.00
#
_symmetry.space_group_name_H-M   'P 1'
#
loop_
_entity.id
_entity.type
_entity.pdbx_description
1 polymer ?
#
loop_
_entity_poly.entity_id
_entity_poly.type
_entity_poly.pdbx_seq_one_letter_code
_entity_poly.pdbx_strand_id
1 'polypeptide(L)'
;MALTPAESEPSQFWRYFLAAVARIRPSATEAAASQLEATPAPDCIAISRTFVNALAVESRPFTLVLDDYHEVDGLEIGEGIAFLVDNLPPVMRLVIATRSDPPVALSRLRARGDICEIRVDDLRFTREEVGAFLSATMRLEVNDNGVASLESRTEGWPAGLQLAGLSLQGRDDIGAIIDSFGGDDRYIFDYLLDEVLAHQPPDVRQFLLSTSVLGRLNAGLCEAVSGCSGGQATLERLERDNLFVIPLDQKREWYRYHHLFAEVLQAAIGTAEPGRLSELHGRASAWYAAHGHTGEAIHHALAAGDIANAADLIETSWRAMDTSRHT
;
A
#
# COMPACT_ATOMS: atom_id res chain seq x y z
N MET A 1 2.80 -20.66 5.02
CA MET A 1 1.49 -21.02 4.43
C MET A 1 0.99 -19.75 3.80
N ALA A 2 0.71 -19.77 2.50
CA ALA A 2 0.06 -18.65 1.81
C ALA A 2 -1.46 -18.77 2.02
N LEU A 3 -2.09 -17.65 2.31
CA LEU A 3 -3.52 -17.53 2.55
C LEU A 3 -4.19 -16.91 1.33
N THR A 4 -5.43 -17.31 1.07
CA THR A 4 -6.28 -16.78 0.01
C THR A 4 -7.66 -16.47 0.59
N PRO A 5 -8.54 -15.77 -0.14
CA PRO A 5 -9.90 -15.50 0.32
C PRO A 5 -10.70 -16.75 0.71
N ALA A 6 -10.37 -17.91 0.11
CA ALA A 6 -11.00 -19.17 0.43
C ALA A 6 -10.77 -19.60 1.90
N GLU A 7 -9.67 -19.15 2.53
CA GLU A 7 -9.37 -19.42 3.93
C GLU A 7 -10.05 -18.43 4.90
N SER A 8 -10.98 -17.58 4.44
CA SER A 8 -11.77 -16.71 5.34
C SER A 8 -12.80 -17.46 6.18
N GLU A 9 -13.11 -18.72 5.86
CA GLU A 9 -13.93 -19.57 6.73
C GLU A 9 -13.10 -20.05 7.94
N PRO A 10 -13.52 -19.81 9.20
CA PRO A 10 -12.77 -20.21 10.39
C PRO A 10 -12.35 -21.68 10.40
N SER A 11 -13.25 -22.56 9.98
CA SER A 11 -12.99 -23.99 9.91
C SER A 11 -11.88 -24.33 8.92
N GLN A 12 -11.88 -23.67 7.75
CA GLN A 12 -10.89 -23.88 6.72
C GLN A 12 -9.54 -23.31 7.15
N PHE A 13 -9.51 -22.07 7.66
CA PHE A 13 -8.30 -21.44 8.18
C PHE A 13 -7.55 -22.34 9.18
N TRP A 14 -8.24 -22.75 10.25
CA TRP A 14 -7.63 -23.54 11.31
C TRP A 14 -7.23 -24.94 10.84
N ARG A 15 -7.96 -25.52 9.89
CA ARG A 15 -7.59 -26.82 9.29
C ARG A 15 -6.26 -26.71 8.56
N TYR A 16 -6.09 -25.68 7.73
CA TYR A 16 -4.84 -25.48 7.01
C TYR A 16 -3.70 -25.07 7.93
N PHE A 17 -3.96 -24.21 8.91
CA PHE A 17 -3.01 -23.82 9.94
C PHE A 17 -2.45 -25.06 10.67
N LEU A 18 -3.33 -25.91 11.18
CA LEU A 18 -2.95 -27.14 11.89
C LEU A 18 -2.25 -28.11 10.95
N ALA A 19 -2.74 -28.30 9.72
CA ALA A 19 -2.10 -29.16 8.73
C ALA A 19 -0.68 -28.71 8.39
N ALA A 20 -0.42 -27.40 8.29
CA ALA A 20 0.91 -26.85 8.04
C ALA A 20 1.88 -27.20 9.18
N VAL A 21 1.43 -27.08 10.44
CA VAL A 21 2.23 -27.44 11.61
C VAL A 21 2.39 -28.96 11.73
N ALA A 22 1.36 -29.74 11.40
CA ALA A 22 1.35 -31.21 11.49
C ALA A 22 2.47 -31.86 10.65
N ARG A 23 2.91 -31.20 9.56
CA ARG A 23 4.07 -31.64 8.76
C ARG A 23 5.36 -31.75 9.56
N ILE A 24 5.47 -31.01 10.67
CA ILE A 24 6.70 -30.88 11.48
C ILE A 24 6.45 -31.35 12.92
N ARG A 25 5.22 -31.18 13.44
CA ARG A 25 4.78 -31.55 14.79
C ARG A 25 3.38 -32.17 14.76
N PRO A 26 3.21 -33.40 14.24
CA PRO A 26 1.90 -34.03 14.11
C PRO A 26 1.20 -34.19 15.46
N SER A 27 1.91 -34.71 16.47
CA SER A 27 1.41 -34.91 17.84
C SER A 27 0.85 -33.64 18.48
N ALA A 28 1.46 -32.48 18.21
CA ALA A 28 1.03 -31.21 18.78
C ALA A 28 -0.28 -30.68 18.17
N THR A 29 -0.73 -31.24 17.05
CA THR A 29 -1.91 -30.77 16.32
C THR A 29 -3.14 -31.66 16.48
N GLU A 30 -2.96 -32.92 16.88
CA GLU A 30 -4.03 -33.95 16.91
C GLU A 30 -5.24 -33.53 17.74
N ALA A 31 -5.03 -33.05 18.97
CA ALA A 31 -6.12 -32.63 19.85
C ALA A 31 -6.89 -31.43 19.30
N ALA A 32 -6.19 -30.44 18.75
CA ALA A 32 -6.79 -29.26 18.16
C ALA A 32 -7.54 -29.60 16.86
N ALA A 33 -7.00 -30.51 16.04
CA ALA A 33 -7.63 -30.98 14.81
C ALA A 33 -8.90 -31.78 15.09
N SER A 34 -8.86 -32.67 16.09
CA SER A 34 -10.06 -33.42 16.53
C SER A 34 -11.15 -32.49 17.06
N GLN A 35 -10.77 -31.44 17.80
CA GLN A 35 -11.71 -30.44 18.28
C GLN A 35 -12.33 -29.63 17.13
N LEU A 36 -11.53 -29.27 16.12
CA LEU A 36 -11.98 -28.58 14.92
C LEU A 36 -12.98 -29.43 14.11
N GLU A 37 -12.75 -30.74 13.97
CA GLU A 37 -13.63 -31.64 13.23
C GLU A 37 -14.96 -31.94 13.96
N ALA A 38 -15.02 -31.71 15.27
CA ALA A 38 -16.19 -32.02 16.09
C ALA A 38 -17.37 -31.06 15.88
N THR A 39 -17.14 -29.87 15.32
CA THR A 39 -18.18 -28.85 15.11
C THR A 39 -17.97 -28.10 13.79
N PRO A 40 -19.03 -27.79 13.03
CA PRO A 40 -18.93 -26.96 11.83
C PRO A 40 -18.67 -25.48 12.15
N ALA A 41 -18.94 -25.03 13.38
CA ALA A 41 -18.68 -23.68 13.87
C ALA A 41 -17.67 -23.75 15.03
N PRO A 42 -16.36 -23.69 14.74
CA PRO A 42 -15.33 -23.84 15.75
C PRO A 42 -15.14 -22.57 16.58
N ASP A 43 -14.93 -22.75 17.88
CA ASP A 43 -14.37 -21.70 18.74
C ASP A 43 -12.85 -21.60 18.49
N CYS A 44 -12.46 -20.60 17.69
CA CYS A 44 -11.08 -20.32 17.31
C CYS A 44 -10.15 -20.11 18.52
N ILE A 45 -10.64 -19.49 19.59
CA ILE A 45 -9.88 -19.28 20.83
C ILE A 45 -9.64 -20.62 21.51
N ALA A 46 -10.66 -21.47 21.59
CA ALA A 46 -10.53 -22.79 22.18
C ALA A 46 -9.58 -23.69 21.38
N ILE A 47 -9.62 -23.65 20.04
CA ILE A 47 -8.66 -24.36 19.19
C ILE A 47 -7.24 -23.87 19.46
N SER A 48 -7.03 -22.55 19.46
CA SER A 48 -5.73 -21.93 19.73
C SER A 48 -5.19 -22.35 21.10
N ARG A 49 -6.05 -22.37 22.13
CA ARG A 49 -5.70 -22.82 23.48
C ARG A 49 -5.27 -24.27 23.52
N THR A 50 -6.01 -25.17 22.88
CA THR A 50 -5.67 -26.59 22.80
C THR A 50 -4.32 -26.78 22.10
N PHE A 51 -4.09 -26.06 21.01
CA PHE A 51 -2.83 -26.08 20.27
C PHE A 51 -1.64 -25.56 21.09
N VAL A 52 -1.79 -24.41 21.75
CA VAL A 52 -0.75 -23.83 22.64
C VAL A 52 -0.37 -24.81 23.76
N ASN A 53 -1.37 -25.44 24.40
CA ASN A 53 -1.12 -26.41 25.47
C ASN A 53 -0.36 -27.64 24.97
N ALA A 54 -0.67 -28.12 23.76
CA ALA A 54 0.04 -29.24 23.16
C ALA A 54 1.49 -28.87 22.79
N LEU A 55 1.74 -27.64 22.38
CA LEU A 55 3.10 -27.13 22.11
C LEU A 55 3.93 -26.90 23.38
N ALA A 56 3.30 -26.71 24.54
CA ALA A 56 4.02 -26.45 25.79
C ALA A 56 4.90 -27.62 26.26
N VAL A 57 4.61 -28.85 25.80
CA VAL A 57 5.42 -30.06 26.08
C VAL A 57 6.45 -30.36 25.00
N GLU A 58 6.47 -29.60 23.92
CA GLU A 58 7.45 -29.73 22.85
C GLU A 58 8.78 -29.05 23.26
N SER A 59 9.90 -29.51 22.69
CA SER A 59 11.24 -29.00 23.03
C SER A 59 12.02 -28.43 21.84
N ARG A 60 11.58 -28.72 20.61
CA ARG A 60 12.30 -28.32 19.40
C ARG A 60 11.67 -27.07 18.79
N PRO A 61 12.43 -25.97 18.65
CA PRO A 61 11.90 -24.74 18.08
C PRO A 61 11.51 -24.92 16.61
N PHE A 62 10.49 -24.19 16.16
CA PHE A 62 10.10 -24.09 14.76
C PHE A 62 9.53 -22.69 14.47
N THR A 63 9.43 -22.35 13.18
CA THR A 63 8.84 -21.10 12.71
C THR A 63 7.63 -21.42 11.84
N LEU A 64 6.52 -20.75 12.11
CA LEU A 64 5.35 -20.73 11.24
C LEU A 64 5.26 -19.36 10.58
N VAL A 65 5.16 -19.37 9.25
CA VAL A 65 4.96 -18.16 8.44
C VAL A 65 3.53 -18.18 7.92
N LEU A 66 2.76 -17.14 8.25
CA LEU A 66 1.48 -16.82 7.64
C LEU A 66 1.73 -15.74 6.60
N ASP A 67 1.56 -16.10 5.35
CA ASP A 67 1.77 -15.21 4.21
C ASP A 67 0.41 -14.78 3.66
N ASP A 68 0.32 -13.53 3.19
CA ASP A 68 -0.91 -12.88 2.75
C ASP A 68 -2.06 -12.88 3.79
N TYR A 69 -1.75 -12.61 5.06
CA TYR A 69 -2.76 -12.67 6.15
C TYR A 69 -3.94 -11.68 5.98
N HIS A 70 -3.76 -10.61 5.22
CA HIS A 70 -4.80 -9.65 4.85
C HIS A 70 -5.91 -10.23 3.95
N GLU A 71 -5.66 -11.36 3.27
CA GLU A 71 -6.66 -12.06 2.45
C GLU A 71 -7.72 -12.79 3.29
N VAL A 72 -7.46 -12.96 4.59
CA VAL A 72 -8.36 -13.62 5.53
C VAL A 72 -9.11 -12.57 6.33
N ASP A 73 -10.41 -12.45 6.04
CA ASP A 73 -11.31 -11.57 6.77
C ASP A 73 -12.19 -12.40 7.72
N GLY A 74 -12.12 -12.09 9.02
CA GLY A 74 -12.86 -12.83 10.04
C GLY A 74 -12.46 -12.48 11.45
N LEU A 75 -13.38 -11.86 12.19
CA LEU A 75 -13.18 -11.49 13.60
C LEU A 75 -12.77 -12.70 14.45
N GLU A 76 -13.41 -13.85 14.23
CA GLU A 76 -13.16 -15.09 14.98
C GLU A 76 -11.76 -15.65 14.73
N ILE A 77 -11.26 -15.55 13.49
CA ILE A 77 -9.88 -15.94 13.14
C ILE A 77 -8.90 -15.00 13.83
N GLY A 78 -9.16 -13.69 13.74
CA GLY A 78 -8.38 -12.65 14.40
C GLY A 78 -8.28 -12.86 15.91
N GLU A 79 -9.38 -13.18 16.58
CA GLU A 79 -9.40 -13.46 18.03
C GLU A 79 -8.58 -14.70 18.40
N GLY A 80 -8.66 -15.78 17.60
CA GLY A 80 -7.84 -16.96 17.81
C GLY A 80 -6.34 -16.69 17.61
N ILE A 81 -5.97 -15.96 16.55
CA ILE A 81 -4.58 -15.54 16.31
C ILE A 81 -4.08 -14.60 17.40
N ALA A 82 -4.89 -13.65 17.86
CA ALA A 82 -4.55 -12.77 18.98
C ALA A 82 -4.29 -13.58 20.26
N PHE A 83 -5.14 -14.58 20.55
CA PHE A 83 -4.92 -15.49 21.68
C PHE A 83 -3.61 -16.27 21.54
N LEU A 84 -3.32 -16.81 20.35
CA LEU A 84 -2.08 -17.52 20.06
C LEU A 84 -0.85 -16.63 20.28
N VAL A 85 -0.88 -15.39 19.79
CA VAL A 85 0.21 -14.42 19.94
C VAL A 85 0.44 -14.08 21.42
N ASP A 86 -0.64 -13.87 22.18
CA ASP A 86 -0.55 -13.55 23.61
C ASP A 86 -0.01 -14.70 24.48
N ASN A 87 -0.09 -15.94 23.98
CA ASN A 87 0.31 -17.16 24.69
C ASN A 87 1.34 -17.97 23.90
N LEU A 88 2.13 -17.30 23.04
CA LEU A 88 3.03 -17.99 22.12
C LEU A 88 4.08 -18.82 22.88
N PRO A 89 4.14 -20.15 22.69
CA PRO A 89 5.13 -20.98 23.36
C PRO A 89 6.57 -20.64 22.93
N PRO A 90 7.60 -20.76 23.80
CA PRO A 90 8.99 -20.46 23.45
C PRO A 90 9.56 -21.28 22.28
N VAL A 91 8.95 -22.43 22.00
CA VAL A 91 9.32 -23.31 20.87
C VAL A 91 8.74 -22.86 19.53
N MET A 92 7.88 -21.84 19.51
CA MET A 92 7.26 -21.37 18.29
C MET A 92 7.63 -19.92 18.02
N ARG A 93 8.09 -19.65 16.80
CA ARG A 93 8.14 -18.29 16.24
C ARG A 93 7.03 -18.15 15.22
N LEU A 94 6.23 -17.10 15.35
CA LEU A 94 5.22 -16.73 14.36
C LEU A 94 5.73 -15.55 13.54
N VAL A 95 5.68 -15.68 12.21
CA VAL A 95 5.91 -14.58 11.27
C VAL A 95 4.61 -14.36 10.52
N ILE A 96 4.13 -13.11 10.48
CA ILE A 96 2.94 -12.71 9.74
C ILE A 96 3.38 -11.70 8.69
N ALA A 97 3.22 -12.05 7.41
CA ALA A 97 3.34 -11.13 6.28
C ALA A 97 1.93 -10.70 5.86
N THR A 98 1.70 -9.38 5.82
CA THR A 98 0.37 -8.79 5.64
C THR A 98 0.47 -7.38 5.09
N ARG A 99 -0.56 -6.94 4.35
CA ARG A 99 -0.68 -5.57 3.86
C ARG A 99 -1.31 -4.62 4.87
N SER A 100 -2.03 -5.12 5.87
CA SER A 100 -2.65 -4.30 6.91
C SER A 100 -2.27 -4.80 8.30
N ASP A 101 -2.28 -3.91 9.28
CA ASP A 101 -1.99 -4.29 10.67
C ASP A 101 -2.98 -5.38 11.13
N PRO A 102 -2.49 -6.56 11.58
CA PRO A 102 -3.36 -7.63 12.02
C PRO A 102 -4.09 -7.21 13.31
N PRO A 103 -5.27 -7.79 13.61
CA PRO A 103 -6.09 -7.44 14.77
C PRO A 103 -5.52 -8.01 16.09
N VAL A 104 -4.24 -7.74 16.36
CA VAL A 104 -3.51 -8.09 17.57
C VAL A 104 -3.12 -6.81 18.30
N ALA A 105 -2.87 -6.88 19.60
CA ALA A 105 -2.50 -5.71 20.40
C ALA A 105 -1.03 -5.27 20.16
N LEU A 106 -0.71 -4.81 18.95
CA LEU A 106 0.65 -4.43 18.52
C LEU A 106 1.30 -3.43 19.50
N SER A 107 0.57 -2.42 19.97
CA SER A 107 1.09 -1.45 20.94
C SER A 107 1.61 -2.10 22.23
N ARG A 108 0.95 -3.17 22.69
CA ARG A 108 1.39 -3.93 23.87
C ARG A 108 2.66 -4.73 23.59
N LEU A 109 2.74 -5.37 22.42
CA LEU A 109 3.92 -6.13 22.00
C LEU A 109 5.14 -5.23 21.81
N ARG A 110 4.95 -4.07 21.17
CA ARG A 110 5.96 -3.00 21.03
C ARG A 110 6.52 -2.56 22.38
N ALA A 111 5.63 -2.28 23.34
CA ALA A 111 6.03 -1.84 24.68
C ALA A 111 6.84 -2.89 25.46
N ARG A 112 6.62 -4.18 25.18
CA ARG A 112 7.36 -5.29 25.81
C ARG A 112 8.64 -5.66 25.07
N GLY A 113 8.81 -5.24 23.83
CA GLY A 113 9.90 -5.69 22.96
C GLY A 113 9.71 -7.13 22.45
N ASP A 114 8.48 -7.65 22.49
CA ASP A 114 8.14 -9.03 22.10
C ASP A 114 7.89 -9.19 20.58
N ILE A 115 8.13 -8.13 19.81
CA ILE A 115 7.87 -8.09 18.36
C ILE A 115 9.06 -7.49 17.60
N CYS A 116 9.34 -8.07 16.44
CA CYS A 116 10.16 -7.46 15.40
C CYS A 116 9.21 -7.03 14.28
N GLU A 117 9.16 -5.73 13.98
CA GLU A 117 8.35 -5.19 12.89
C GLU A 117 9.26 -4.75 11.75
N ILE A 118 8.92 -5.16 10.53
CA ILE A 118 9.56 -4.72 9.29
C ILE A 118 8.47 -4.01 8.49
N ARG A 119 8.65 -2.71 8.26
CA ARG A 119 7.67 -1.83 7.61
C ARG A 119 8.15 -1.41 6.22
N VAL A 120 7.31 -0.65 5.52
CA VAL A 120 7.61 -0.16 4.16
C VAL A 120 8.96 0.56 4.10
N ASP A 121 9.28 1.39 5.10
CA ASP A 121 10.56 2.10 5.16
C ASP A 121 11.77 1.16 5.30
N ASP A 122 11.61 -0.01 5.91
CA ASP A 122 12.65 -1.03 6.05
C ASP A 122 12.78 -1.90 4.79
N LEU A 123 11.69 -2.07 4.02
CA LEU A 123 11.65 -2.86 2.79
C LEU A 123 12.03 -2.07 1.55
N ARG A 124 11.97 -0.74 1.62
CA ARG A 124 12.35 0.14 0.54
C ARG A 124 13.84 -0.01 0.26
N PHE A 125 14.17 -0.35 -0.98
CA PHE A 125 15.55 -0.44 -1.41
C PHE A 125 16.20 0.94 -1.38
N THR A 126 17.36 0.99 -0.72
CA THR A 126 18.31 2.08 -0.84
C THR A 126 18.91 2.11 -2.25
N ARG A 127 19.50 3.25 -2.65
CA ARG A 127 20.20 3.37 -3.94
C ARG A 127 21.23 2.26 -4.17
N GLU A 128 21.95 1.87 -3.11
CA GLU A 128 22.94 0.78 -3.15
C GLU A 128 22.26 -0.57 -3.43
N GLU A 129 21.14 -0.85 -2.78
CA GLU A 129 20.34 -2.06 -3.00
C GLU A 129 19.67 -2.08 -4.37
N VAL A 130 19.23 -0.92 -4.90
CA VAL A 130 18.71 -0.80 -6.27
C VAL A 130 19.78 -1.19 -7.28
N GLY A 131 20.99 -0.64 -7.16
CA GLY A 131 22.11 -0.99 -8.04
C GLY A 131 22.53 -2.46 -7.92
N ALA A 132 22.57 -2.99 -6.69
CA ALA A 132 22.86 -4.40 -6.43
C ALA A 132 21.78 -5.32 -7.02
N PHE A 133 20.51 -4.96 -6.89
CA PHE A 133 19.39 -5.73 -7.44
C PHE A 133 19.43 -5.76 -8.97
N LEU A 134 19.62 -4.61 -9.61
CA LEU A 134 19.70 -4.52 -11.08
C LEU A 134 20.86 -5.34 -11.64
N SER A 135 22.04 -5.24 -11.02
CA SER A 135 23.25 -5.92 -11.49
C SER A 135 23.29 -7.41 -11.12
N ALA A 136 23.08 -7.77 -9.86
CA ALA A 136 23.26 -9.14 -9.37
C ALA A 136 22.03 -10.03 -9.62
N THR A 137 20.82 -9.49 -9.52
CA THR A 137 19.57 -10.25 -9.69
C THR A 137 19.07 -10.18 -11.12
N MET A 138 18.91 -8.96 -11.66
CA MET A 138 18.33 -8.76 -12.99
C MET A 138 19.36 -8.88 -14.12
N ARG A 139 20.66 -8.87 -13.80
CA ARG A 139 21.79 -8.91 -14.76
C ARG A 139 21.74 -7.79 -15.79
N LEU A 140 21.34 -6.61 -15.34
CA LEU A 140 21.30 -5.39 -16.13
C LEU A 140 22.47 -4.48 -15.74
N GLU A 141 23.21 -4.01 -16.73
CA GLU A 141 24.24 -2.99 -16.54
C GLU A 141 23.60 -1.60 -16.70
N VAL A 142 23.29 -0.97 -15.57
CA VAL A 142 22.75 0.39 -15.51
C VAL A 142 23.79 1.28 -14.84
N ASN A 143 24.06 2.44 -15.44
CA ASN A 143 24.98 3.41 -14.84
C ASN A 143 24.36 4.09 -13.60
N ASP A 144 25.19 4.79 -12.82
CA ASP A 144 24.75 5.42 -11.56
C ASP A 144 23.59 6.42 -11.75
N ASN A 145 23.54 7.11 -12.89
CA ASN A 145 22.44 8.03 -13.21
C ASN A 145 21.13 7.28 -13.47
N GLY A 146 21.19 6.15 -14.16
CA GLY A 146 20.04 5.29 -14.38
C GLY A 146 19.55 4.64 -13.09
N VAL A 147 20.46 4.20 -12.21
CA VAL A 147 20.13 3.70 -10.87
C VAL A 147 19.45 4.79 -10.05
N ALA A 148 19.97 6.02 -10.09
CA ALA A 148 19.38 7.18 -9.43
C ALA A 148 17.97 7.49 -9.94
N SER A 149 17.78 7.47 -11.26
CA SER A 149 16.49 7.76 -11.89
C SER A 149 15.45 6.69 -11.53
N LEU A 150 15.84 5.40 -11.61
CA LEU A 150 14.97 4.30 -11.22
C LEU A 150 14.62 4.32 -9.73
N GLU A 151 15.59 4.59 -8.84
CA GLU A 151 15.33 4.73 -7.41
C GLU A 151 14.36 5.88 -7.13
N SER A 152 14.57 7.06 -7.75
CA SER A 152 13.69 8.22 -7.58
C SER A 152 12.28 7.98 -8.10
N ARG A 153 12.13 7.30 -9.25
CA ARG A 153 10.81 7.02 -9.87
C ARG A 153 10.07 5.91 -9.14
N THR A 154 10.77 4.83 -8.76
CA THR A 154 10.18 3.72 -8.01
C THR A 154 10.07 4.00 -6.52
N GLU A 155 10.64 5.09 -6.02
CA GLU A 155 10.82 5.39 -4.60
C GLU A 155 11.39 4.18 -3.83
N GLY A 156 12.29 3.41 -4.46
CA GLY A 156 12.89 2.19 -3.91
C GLY A 156 11.94 0.99 -3.78
N TRP A 157 10.75 1.02 -4.41
CA TRP A 157 9.78 -0.07 -4.37
C TRP A 157 10.29 -1.32 -5.14
N PRO A 158 10.55 -2.46 -4.47
CA PRO A 158 11.19 -3.61 -5.11
C PRO A 158 10.38 -4.21 -6.27
N ALA A 159 9.06 -4.30 -6.15
CA ALA A 159 8.22 -4.82 -7.22
C ALA A 159 8.18 -3.86 -8.42
N GLY A 160 8.08 -2.55 -8.19
CA GLY A 160 8.20 -1.54 -9.24
C GLY A 160 9.55 -1.61 -9.97
N LEU A 161 10.64 -1.80 -9.22
CA LEU A 161 11.98 -1.99 -9.78
C LEU A 161 12.11 -3.29 -10.57
N GLN A 162 11.47 -4.37 -10.13
CA GLN A 162 11.42 -5.63 -10.87
C GLN A 162 10.68 -5.45 -12.20
N LEU A 163 9.53 -4.78 -12.20
CA LEU A 163 8.78 -4.47 -13.42
C LEU A 163 9.58 -3.55 -14.36
N ALA A 164 10.29 -2.56 -13.81
CA ALA A 164 11.25 -1.75 -14.57
C ALA A 164 12.33 -2.61 -15.22
N GLY A 165 12.94 -3.52 -14.47
CA GLY A 165 13.97 -4.39 -15.01
C GLY A 165 13.44 -5.30 -16.12
N LEU A 166 12.19 -5.77 -16.04
CA LEU A 166 11.57 -6.56 -17.10
C LEU A 166 11.37 -5.74 -18.39
N SER A 167 11.08 -4.43 -18.30
CA SER A 167 10.95 -3.57 -19.49
C SER A 167 12.29 -3.27 -20.16
N LEU A 168 13.38 -3.29 -19.39
CA LEU A 168 14.76 -3.08 -19.85
C LEU A 168 15.42 -4.32 -20.48
N GLN A 169 14.93 -5.52 -20.22
CA GLN A 169 15.54 -6.75 -20.74
C GLN A 169 15.46 -6.84 -22.27
N GLY A 170 16.61 -7.11 -22.90
CA GLY A 170 16.71 -7.32 -24.35
C GLY A 170 16.61 -6.03 -25.17
N ARG A 171 16.83 -4.86 -24.55
CA ARG A 171 16.81 -3.55 -25.20
C ARG A 171 18.23 -2.97 -25.27
N ASP A 172 18.54 -2.32 -26.39
CA ASP A 172 19.86 -1.72 -26.61
C ASP A 172 20.00 -0.31 -26.00
N ASP A 173 18.90 0.45 -25.89
CA ASP A 173 18.89 1.82 -25.35
C ASP A 173 18.22 1.88 -23.96
N ILE A 174 18.96 1.40 -22.97
CA ILE A 174 18.54 1.37 -21.55
C ILE A 174 18.30 2.80 -21.02
N GLY A 175 19.11 3.77 -21.45
CA GLY A 175 19.04 5.15 -20.97
C GLY A 175 17.72 5.83 -21.34
N ALA A 176 17.35 5.77 -22.62
CA ALA A 176 16.09 6.36 -23.08
C ALA A 176 14.86 5.72 -22.42
N ILE A 177 14.90 4.40 -22.16
CA ILE A 177 13.80 3.70 -21.50
C ILE A 177 13.66 4.17 -20.05
N ILE A 178 14.76 4.28 -19.31
CA ILE A 178 14.75 4.78 -17.93
C ILE A 178 14.19 6.21 -17.87
N ASP A 179 14.56 7.07 -18.81
CA ASP A 179 14.04 8.44 -18.86
C ASP A 179 12.52 8.47 -19.12
N SER A 180 12.04 7.57 -19.98
CA SER A 180 10.61 7.42 -20.29
C SER A 180 9.81 6.60 -19.28
N PHE A 181 10.45 5.93 -18.32
CA PHE A 181 9.82 4.94 -17.44
C PHE A 181 8.87 5.59 -16.43
N GLY A 182 7.57 5.63 -16.70
CA GLY A 182 6.56 6.17 -15.78
C GLY A 182 5.37 5.23 -15.57
N GLY A 183 4.29 5.78 -15.01
CA GLY A 183 3.03 5.06 -14.82
C GLY A 183 2.30 4.70 -16.11
N ASP A 184 2.78 5.09 -17.29
CA ASP A 184 2.31 4.62 -18.60
C ASP A 184 3.13 3.44 -19.15
N ASP A 185 4.20 3.01 -18.45
CA ASP A 185 4.90 1.77 -18.79
C ASP A 185 3.94 0.59 -18.63
N ARG A 186 3.80 -0.19 -19.71
CA ARG A 186 2.84 -1.30 -19.80
C ARG A 186 2.92 -2.26 -18.61
N TYR A 187 4.12 -2.62 -18.14
CA TYR A 187 4.25 -3.61 -17.07
C TYR A 187 3.78 -3.07 -15.73
N ILE A 188 4.11 -1.81 -15.42
CA ILE A 188 3.63 -1.15 -14.20
C ILE A 188 2.13 -0.92 -14.27
N PHE A 189 1.66 -0.43 -15.41
CA PHE A 189 0.27 -0.10 -15.64
C PHE A 189 -0.62 -1.34 -15.51
N ASP A 190 -0.26 -2.44 -16.19
CA ASP A 190 -0.99 -3.72 -16.12
C ASP A 190 -1.00 -4.25 -14.66
N TYR A 191 0.16 -4.23 -13.97
CA TYR A 191 0.23 -4.69 -12.57
C TYR A 191 -0.62 -3.84 -11.62
N LEU A 192 -0.47 -2.50 -11.63
CA LEU A 192 -1.20 -1.64 -10.71
C LEU A 192 -2.70 -1.60 -11.02
N LEU A 193 -3.10 -1.79 -12.28
CA LEU A 193 -4.51 -1.97 -12.60
C LEU A 193 -5.07 -3.30 -12.12
N ASP A 194 -4.44 -4.41 -12.50
CA ASP A 194 -5.00 -5.75 -12.29
C ASP A 194 -4.83 -6.22 -10.85
N GLU A 195 -3.71 -5.92 -10.20
CA GLU A 195 -3.41 -6.41 -8.85
C GLU A 195 -3.85 -5.44 -7.76
N VAL A 196 -3.83 -4.13 -8.02
CA VAL A 196 -4.16 -3.12 -6.99
C VAL A 196 -5.56 -2.55 -7.20
N LEU A 197 -5.83 -1.96 -8.36
CA LEU A 197 -7.08 -1.23 -8.59
C LEU A 197 -8.30 -2.12 -8.84
N ALA A 198 -8.15 -3.25 -9.51
CA ALA A 198 -9.25 -4.17 -9.81
C ALA A 198 -9.84 -4.80 -8.53
N HIS A 199 -9.02 -4.95 -7.49
CA HIS A 199 -9.43 -5.47 -6.19
C HIS A 199 -10.10 -4.41 -5.29
N GLN A 200 -10.16 -3.13 -5.72
CA GLN A 200 -10.78 -2.08 -4.91
C GLN A 200 -12.30 -2.00 -5.13
N PRO A 201 -13.06 -1.72 -4.05
CA PRO A 201 -14.46 -1.35 -4.19
C PRO A 201 -14.68 -0.18 -5.16
N PRO A 202 -15.79 -0.15 -5.92
CA PRO A 202 -16.01 0.86 -6.96
C PRO A 202 -15.92 2.32 -6.47
N ASP A 203 -16.36 2.59 -5.24
CA ASP A 203 -16.28 3.90 -4.59
C ASP A 203 -14.84 4.31 -4.29
N VAL A 204 -14.03 3.39 -3.76
CA VAL A 204 -12.60 3.61 -3.51
C VAL A 204 -11.85 3.84 -4.81
N ARG A 205 -12.12 3.02 -5.84
CA ARG A 205 -11.52 3.17 -7.17
C ARG A 205 -11.84 4.55 -7.78
N GLN A 206 -13.09 4.99 -7.68
CA GLN A 206 -13.50 6.31 -8.17
C GLN A 206 -12.79 7.44 -7.42
N PHE A 207 -12.64 7.31 -6.11
CA PHE A 207 -11.92 8.27 -5.28
C PHE A 207 -10.45 8.37 -5.71
N LEU A 208 -9.75 7.24 -5.84
CA LEU A 208 -8.35 7.17 -6.28
C LEU A 208 -8.16 7.84 -7.64
N LEU A 209 -8.99 7.48 -8.64
CA LEU A 209 -8.92 8.04 -9.98
C LEU A 209 -9.17 9.55 -9.98
N SER A 210 -10.19 10.00 -9.26
CA SER A 210 -10.58 11.42 -9.25
C SER A 210 -9.58 12.32 -8.54
N THR A 211 -8.87 11.81 -7.54
CA THR A 211 -7.92 12.58 -6.73
C THR A 211 -6.47 12.40 -7.20
N SER A 212 -6.23 11.57 -8.22
CA SER A 212 -4.90 11.26 -8.78
C SER A 212 -4.13 12.49 -9.30
N VAL A 213 -4.83 13.55 -9.68
CA VAL A 213 -4.25 14.81 -10.15
C VAL A 213 -3.58 15.63 -9.04
N LEU A 214 -3.81 15.29 -7.78
CA LEU A 214 -3.38 16.07 -6.63
C LEU A 214 -1.97 15.64 -6.16
N GLY A 215 -1.04 16.58 -6.12
CA GLY A 215 0.31 16.33 -5.57
C GLY A 215 0.33 16.16 -4.06
N ARG A 216 -0.65 16.72 -3.35
CA ARG A 216 -0.91 16.54 -1.92
C ARG A 216 -2.41 16.40 -1.70
N LEU A 217 -2.79 15.55 -0.75
CA LEU A 217 -4.17 15.20 -0.47
C LEU A 217 -4.50 15.58 0.97
N ASN A 218 -5.63 16.22 1.17
CA ASN A 218 -6.30 16.32 2.45
C ASN A 218 -7.80 16.06 2.23
N ALA A 219 -8.55 15.80 3.29
CA ALA A 219 -9.97 15.49 3.17
C ALA A 219 -10.76 16.54 2.36
N GLY A 220 -10.66 17.83 2.71
CA GLY A 220 -11.44 18.89 2.06
C GLY A 220 -11.12 19.09 0.58
N LEU A 221 -9.85 18.96 0.20
CA LEU A 221 -9.41 19.03 -1.20
C LEU A 221 -9.88 17.80 -1.98
N CYS A 222 -9.75 16.60 -1.40
CA CYS A 222 -10.23 15.38 -2.03
C CYS A 222 -11.74 15.42 -2.28
N GLU A 223 -12.52 15.90 -1.31
CA GLU A 223 -13.97 16.04 -1.44
C GLU A 223 -14.36 17.07 -2.51
N ALA A 224 -13.66 18.21 -2.57
CA ALA A 224 -13.91 19.23 -3.58
C ALA A 224 -13.61 18.75 -5.01
N VAL A 225 -12.58 17.92 -5.18
CA VAL A 225 -12.13 17.44 -6.49
C VAL A 225 -12.97 16.23 -6.93
N SER A 226 -13.13 15.23 -6.05
CA SER A 226 -13.90 14.02 -6.36
C SER A 226 -15.41 14.27 -6.40
N GLY A 227 -15.93 15.21 -5.61
CA GLY A 227 -17.36 15.39 -5.36
C GLY A 227 -17.96 14.33 -4.42
N CYS A 228 -17.14 13.46 -3.85
CA CYS A 228 -17.53 12.48 -2.84
C CYS A 228 -17.35 13.07 -1.44
N SER A 229 -18.10 12.57 -0.46
CA SER A 229 -17.91 12.89 0.96
C SER A 229 -17.09 11.81 1.67
N GLY A 230 -16.57 12.13 2.85
CA GLY A 230 -15.83 11.16 3.68
C GLY A 230 -14.37 11.03 3.27
N GLY A 231 -13.77 12.10 2.72
CA GLY A 231 -12.40 12.08 2.22
C GLY A 231 -11.38 11.64 3.28
N GLN A 232 -11.55 12.07 4.54
CA GLN A 232 -10.67 11.66 5.64
C GLN A 232 -10.73 10.15 5.91
N ALA A 233 -11.93 9.60 6.03
CA ALA A 233 -12.11 8.17 6.32
C ALA A 233 -11.56 7.30 5.18
N THR A 234 -11.72 7.75 3.94
CA THR A 234 -11.13 7.07 2.77
C THR A 234 -9.60 7.14 2.79
N LEU A 235 -9.00 8.31 3.06
CA LEU A 235 -7.54 8.45 3.15
C LEU A 235 -6.94 7.58 4.27
N GLU A 236 -7.55 7.59 5.46
CA GLU A 236 -7.13 6.75 6.59
C GLU A 236 -7.25 5.25 6.28
N ARG A 237 -8.28 4.86 5.52
CA ARG A 237 -8.44 3.49 5.05
C ARG A 237 -7.34 3.12 4.05
N LEU A 238 -7.09 3.96 3.04
CA LEU A 238 -6.04 3.72 2.05
C LEU A 238 -4.65 3.63 2.69
N GLU A 239 -4.36 4.47 3.69
CA GLU A 239 -3.13 4.38 4.50
C GLU A 239 -3.06 3.04 5.26
N ARG A 240 -4.13 2.66 5.96
CA ARG A 240 -4.18 1.41 6.75
C ARG A 240 -4.01 0.17 5.88
N ASP A 241 -4.56 0.20 4.68
CA ASP A 241 -4.53 -0.91 3.72
C ASP A 241 -3.24 -0.89 2.86
N ASN A 242 -2.30 0.02 3.14
CA ASN A 242 -1.05 0.23 2.40
C ASN A 242 -1.24 0.42 0.89
N LEU A 243 -2.31 1.10 0.48
CA LEU A 243 -2.66 1.37 -0.92
C LEU A 243 -1.92 2.60 -1.47
N PHE A 244 -0.59 2.58 -1.36
CA PHE A 244 0.30 3.61 -1.93
C PHE A 244 -0.05 5.05 -1.51
N VAL A 245 -0.65 5.22 -0.32
CA VAL A 245 -0.93 6.51 0.32
C VAL A 245 0.03 6.70 1.49
N ILE A 246 0.74 7.83 1.47
CA ILE A 246 1.82 8.14 2.41
C ILE A 246 1.45 9.40 3.18
N PRO A 247 1.38 9.37 4.52
CA PRO A 247 1.14 10.56 5.33
C PRO A 247 2.33 11.52 5.24
N LEU A 248 2.06 12.81 5.14
CA LEU A 248 3.06 13.89 5.07
C LEU A 248 3.29 14.57 6.41
N ASP A 249 2.42 14.33 7.39
CA ASP A 249 2.52 14.88 8.73
C ASP A 249 2.09 13.85 9.79
N GLN A 250 2.44 14.14 11.05
CA GLN A 250 2.11 13.27 12.18
C GLN A 250 0.62 13.30 12.56
N LYS A 251 -0.11 14.33 12.12
CA LYS A 251 -1.53 14.51 12.43
C LYS A 251 -2.45 13.80 11.45
N ARG A 252 -1.89 13.25 10.36
CA ARG A 252 -2.63 12.61 9.27
C ARG A 252 -3.63 13.57 8.62
N GLU A 253 -3.23 14.84 8.49
CA GLU A 253 -4.02 15.87 7.79
C GLU A 253 -3.68 15.88 6.30
N TRP A 254 -2.40 15.73 5.98
CA TRP A 254 -1.91 15.70 4.61
C TRP A 254 -1.30 14.35 4.24
N TYR A 255 -1.54 13.97 3.00
CA TYR A 255 -1.08 12.73 2.38
C TYR A 255 -0.52 13.01 0.99
N ARG A 256 0.18 12.04 0.42
CA ARG A 256 0.48 11.96 -1.01
C ARG A 256 0.27 10.54 -1.51
N TYR A 257 -0.01 10.41 -2.81
CA TYR A 257 0.19 9.13 -3.48
C TYR A 257 1.68 8.88 -3.71
N HIS A 258 2.05 7.61 -3.80
CA HIS A 258 3.27 7.20 -4.44
C HIS A 258 3.28 7.68 -5.91
N HIS A 259 4.41 8.19 -6.40
CA HIS A 259 4.46 8.86 -7.71
C HIS A 259 3.99 7.99 -8.88
N LEU A 260 4.53 6.77 -9.02
CA LEU A 260 4.08 5.82 -10.06
C LEU A 260 2.59 5.48 -9.98
N PHE A 261 2.04 5.38 -8.77
CA PHE A 261 0.63 5.06 -8.60
C PHE A 261 -0.26 6.21 -9.07
N ALA A 262 0.10 7.46 -8.76
CA ALA A 262 -0.60 8.64 -9.27
C ALA A 262 -0.55 8.70 -10.81
N GLU A 263 0.60 8.43 -11.42
CA GLU A 263 0.76 8.42 -12.88
C GLU A 263 -0.11 7.34 -13.55
N VAL A 264 -0.14 6.10 -13.01
CA VAL A 264 -1.03 5.03 -13.50
C VAL A 264 -2.50 5.45 -13.41
N LEU A 265 -2.91 6.02 -12.27
CA LEU A 265 -4.30 6.47 -12.08
C LEU A 265 -4.70 7.55 -13.09
N GLN A 266 -3.80 8.51 -13.36
CA GLN A 266 -4.02 9.56 -14.35
C GLN A 266 -4.10 8.99 -15.78
N ALA A 267 -3.22 8.05 -16.14
CA ALA A 267 -3.27 7.37 -17.44
C ALA A 267 -4.56 6.55 -17.61
N ALA A 268 -5.00 5.86 -16.54
CA ALA A 268 -6.23 5.07 -16.54
C ALA A 268 -7.48 5.94 -16.73
N ILE A 269 -7.64 7.02 -15.96
CA ILE A 269 -8.79 7.92 -16.10
C ILE A 269 -8.75 8.70 -17.42
N GLY A 270 -7.57 9.09 -17.90
CA GLY A 270 -7.42 9.76 -19.18
C GLY A 270 -7.84 8.90 -20.38
N THR A 271 -7.59 7.59 -20.29
CA THR A 271 -8.01 6.61 -21.30
C THR A 271 -9.50 6.29 -21.22
N ALA A 272 -10.02 6.12 -20.00
CA ALA A 272 -11.42 5.75 -19.78
C ALA A 272 -12.40 6.91 -20.04
N GLU A 273 -12.03 8.13 -19.64
CA GLU A 273 -12.89 9.32 -19.70
C GLU A 273 -12.13 10.54 -20.25
N PRO A 274 -12.01 10.69 -21.58
CA PRO A 274 -11.34 11.84 -22.19
C PRO A 274 -11.96 13.17 -21.72
N GLY A 275 -11.12 14.07 -21.20
CA GLY A 275 -11.54 15.37 -20.66
C GLY A 275 -11.80 15.40 -19.15
N ARG A 276 -11.93 14.24 -18.50
CA ARG A 276 -12.14 14.17 -17.04
C ARG A 276 -10.97 14.73 -16.25
N LEU A 277 -9.73 14.50 -16.71
CA LEU A 277 -8.53 15.09 -16.11
C LEU A 277 -8.60 16.63 -16.08
N SER A 278 -9.00 17.26 -17.19
CA SER A 278 -9.12 18.72 -17.28
C SER A 278 -10.15 19.25 -16.27
N GLU A 279 -11.30 18.57 -16.14
CA GLU A 279 -12.32 18.92 -15.14
C GLU A 279 -11.78 18.83 -13.71
N LEU A 280 -11.07 17.75 -13.37
CA LEU A 280 -10.49 17.54 -12.04
C LEU A 280 -9.42 18.57 -11.71
N HIS A 281 -8.56 18.91 -12.68
CA HIS A 281 -7.61 20.02 -12.54
C HIS A 281 -8.34 21.35 -12.33
N GLY A 282 -9.43 21.64 -13.03
CA GLY A 282 -10.23 22.84 -12.82
C GLY A 282 -10.79 22.94 -11.39
N ARG A 283 -11.34 21.85 -10.85
CA ARG A 283 -11.83 21.78 -9.47
C ARG A 283 -10.71 22.00 -8.44
N ALA A 284 -9.55 21.37 -8.66
CA ALA A 284 -8.38 21.54 -7.81
C ALA A 284 -7.87 22.99 -7.83
N SER A 285 -7.81 23.61 -9.02
CA SER A 285 -7.42 25.01 -9.19
C SER A 285 -8.32 25.95 -8.37
N ALA A 286 -9.64 25.78 -8.48
CA ALA A 286 -10.62 26.57 -7.74
C ALA A 286 -10.48 26.41 -6.23
N TRP A 287 -10.27 25.18 -5.74
CA TRP A 287 -10.05 24.93 -4.32
C TRP A 287 -8.77 25.58 -3.81
N TYR A 288 -7.65 25.41 -4.51
CA TYR A 288 -6.37 26.00 -4.11
C TYR A 288 -6.42 27.53 -4.11
N ALA A 289 -7.08 28.14 -5.09
CA ALA A 289 -7.28 29.59 -5.14
C ALA A 289 -8.06 30.10 -3.91
N ALA A 290 -9.14 29.42 -3.54
CA ALA A 290 -9.97 29.77 -2.39
C ALA A 290 -9.23 29.62 -1.04
N HIS A 291 -8.20 28.78 -0.98
CA HIS A 291 -7.41 28.50 0.23
C HIS A 291 -6.05 29.22 0.24
N GLY A 292 -5.81 30.15 -0.71
CA GLY A 292 -4.59 30.98 -0.75
C GLY A 292 -3.34 30.28 -1.28
N HIS A 293 -3.48 29.11 -1.91
CA HIS A 293 -2.40 28.34 -2.51
C HIS A 293 -2.25 28.68 -3.99
N THR A 294 -1.80 29.90 -4.29
CA THR A 294 -1.86 30.39 -5.68
C THR A 294 -0.95 29.64 -6.65
N GLY A 295 0.23 29.18 -6.20
CA GLY A 295 1.15 28.43 -7.06
C GLY A 295 0.50 27.16 -7.59
N GLU A 296 -0.11 26.39 -6.70
CA GLU A 296 -0.87 25.19 -7.04
C GLU A 296 -2.12 25.52 -7.87
N ALA A 297 -2.83 26.62 -7.55
CA ALA A 297 -3.99 27.04 -8.31
C ALA A 297 -3.66 27.33 -9.78
N ILE A 298 -2.57 28.05 -10.03
CA ILE A 298 -2.08 28.37 -11.39
C ILE A 298 -1.65 27.08 -12.11
N HIS A 299 -0.88 26.21 -11.44
CA HIS A 299 -0.44 24.94 -12.01
C HIS A 299 -1.65 24.11 -12.49
N HIS A 300 -2.66 23.97 -11.65
CA HIS A 300 -3.88 23.23 -11.98
C HIS A 300 -4.72 23.92 -13.06
N ALA A 301 -4.79 25.26 -13.11
CA ALA A 301 -5.50 25.97 -14.19
C ALA A 301 -4.85 25.71 -15.56
N LEU A 302 -3.50 25.75 -15.61
CA LEU A 302 -2.75 25.43 -16.82
C LEU A 302 -2.95 23.97 -17.25
N ALA A 303 -2.89 23.04 -16.30
CA ALA A 303 -3.12 21.61 -16.57
C ALA A 303 -4.57 21.32 -17.01
N ALA A 304 -5.55 22.12 -16.57
CA ALA A 304 -6.92 22.07 -17.06
C ALA A 304 -7.07 22.62 -18.50
N GLY A 305 -6.07 23.34 -19.02
CA GLY A 305 -6.17 24.08 -20.28
C GLY A 305 -6.91 25.43 -20.13
N ASP A 306 -7.20 25.87 -18.91
CA ASP A 306 -7.88 27.14 -18.63
C ASP A 306 -6.88 28.29 -18.50
N ILE A 307 -6.38 28.72 -19.67
CA ILE A 307 -5.38 29.77 -19.77
C ILE A 307 -5.90 31.12 -19.25
N ALA A 308 -7.20 31.38 -19.39
CA ALA A 308 -7.82 32.62 -18.92
C ALA A 308 -7.78 32.70 -17.39
N ASN A 309 -8.25 31.65 -16.70
CA ASN A 309 -8.20 31.60 -15.24
C ASN A 309 -6.75 31.61 -14.73
N ALA A 310 -5.82 30.92 -15.40
CA ALA A 310 -4.40 30.97 -15.03
C ALA A 310 -3.84 32.41 -15.09
N ALA A 311 -4.19 33.17 -16.13
CA ALA A 311 -3.77 34.57 -16.28
C ALA A 311 -4.36 35.46 -15.18
N ASP A 312 -5.65 35.32 -14.86
CA ASP A 312 -6.33 36.08 -13.81
C ASP A 312 -5.70 35.82 -12.41
N LEU A 313 -5.35 34.56 -12.12
CA LEU A 313 -4.69 34.17 -10.87
C LEU A 313 -3.27 34.76 -10.76
N ILE A 314 -2.51 34.80 -11.87
CA ILE A 314 -1.19 35.42 -11.94
C ILE A 314 -1.30 36.94 -11.71
N GLU A 315 -2.23 37.62 -12.39
CA GLU A 315 -2.41 39.06 -12.25
C GLU A 315 -2.81 39.45 -10.81
N THR A 316 -3.74 38.70 -10.22
CA THR A 316 -4.20 38.94 -8.85
C THR A 316 -3.05 38.76 -7.84
N SER A 317 -2.22 37.74 -8.03
CA SER A 317 -1.06 37.48 -7.16
C SER A 317 0.02 38.55 -7.29
N TRP A 318 0.27 39.02 -8.51
CA TRP A 318 1.22 40.09 -8.77
C TRP A 318 0.81 41.38 -8.04
N ARG A 319 -0.47 41.77 -8.13
CA ARG A 319 -0.99 42.97 -7.44
C ARG A 319 -0.90 42.87 -5.92
N ALA A 320 -1.12 41.68 -5.36
CA ALA A 320 -0.97 41.43 -3.92
C ALA A 320 0.49 41.52 -3.45
N MET A 321 1.46 41.05 -4.26
CA MET A 321 2.89 41.17 -3.96
C MET A 321 3.39 42.62 -4.03
N ASP A 322 2.88 43.41 -4.99
CA ASP A 322 3.28 44.80 -5.19
C ASP A 322 2.80 45.70 -4.05
N THR A 323 1.56 45.49 -3.58
CA THR A 323 1.02 46.19 -2.40
C THR A 323 1.74 45.82 -1.09
N SER A 324 2.25 44.60 -0.98
CA SER A 324 3.03 44.14 0.19
C SER A 324 4.46 44.71 0.24
N ARG A 325 4.99 45.24 -0.87
CA ARG A 325 6.33 45.85 -0.95
C ARG A 325 6.34 47.35 -0.63
N HIS A 326 5.17 47.94 -0.39
CA HIS A 326 5.00 49.37 -0.13
C HIS A 326 4.47 49.69 1.28
N THR A 327 4.44 48.69 2.16
CA THR A 327 4.24 48.81 3.61
C THR A 327 5.48 48.30 4.33
#